data_AF-A0A7I4XWX9-F1
#
_entry.id   AF-A0A7I4XWX9-F1
#
_cell.length_a   1.000
_cell.length_b   1.000
_cell.length_c   1.000
_cell.angle_alpha   90.00
_cell.angle_beta   90.00
_cell.angle_gamma   90.00
#
_symmetry.space_group_name_H-M   'P 1'
#
loop_
_entity.id
_entity.type
_entity.pdbx_description
1 polymer ?
#
loop_
_entity_poly.entity_id
_entity_poly.type
_entity_poly.pdbx_seq_one_letter_code
_entity_poly.pdbx_strand_id
1 'polypeptide(L)' 'SSTEIAMFFYIVCALFLLNAFANGAETTKFPCYDAGGEQFCLGPKHARMCNQPDFYNIAETYCSKTCGICTQW' A
#
# COMPACT_ATOMS: atom_id res chain seq x y z
N SER A 1 -19.39 42.73 7.91
CA SER A 1 -20.41 42.17 8.81
C SER A 1 -19.75 41.20 9.79
N SER A 2 -20.03 41.26 11.10
CA SER A 2 -19.37 40.39 12.10
C SER A 2 -19.54 38.89 11.82
N THR A 3 -20.60 38.51 11.12
CA THR A 3 -20.86 37.13 10.68
C THR A 3 -19.93 36.66 9.57
N GLU A 4 -19.47 37.55 8.69
CA GLU A 4 -18.54 37.22 7.59
C GLU A 4 -17.15 36.92 8.13
N ILE A 5 -16.71 37.65 9.16
CA ILE A 5 -15.44 37.42 9.84
C ILE A 5 -15.46 36.07 10.55
N ALA A 6 -16.54 35.76 11.28
CA ALA A 6 -16.69 34.46 11.93
C ALA A 6 -16.69 33.31 10.91
N MET A 7 -17.41 33.46 9.80
CA MET A 7 -17.45 32.47 8.72
C MET A 7 -16.08 32.23 8.10
N PHE A 8 -15.28 33.30 7.91
CA PHE A 8 -13.90 33.20 7.43
C PHE A 8 -13.01 32.44 8.42
N PHE A 9 -13.12 32.74 9.72
CA PHE A 9 -12.38 32.00 10.75
C PHE A 9 -12.74 30.51 10.77
N TYR A 10 -14.02 30.15 10.65
CA TYR A 10 -14.43 28.74 10.59
C TYR A 10 -13.85 28.01 9.37
N ILE A 11 -13.82 28.67 8.21
CA ILE A 11 -13.23 28.11 6.98
C ILE A 11 -11.74 27.87 7.16
N VAL A 12 -11.00 28.86 7.69
CA VAL A 12 -9.57 28.75 7.94
C VAL A 12 -9.28 27.62 8.94
N CYS A 13 -10.02 27.56 10.05
CA CYS A 13 -9.91 26.48 11.03
C CYS A 13 -10.17 25.10 10.40
N ALA A 14 -11.21 24.96 9.58
CA ALA A 14 -11.53 23.70 8.91
C ALA A 14 -10.41 23.26 7.96
N LEU A 15 -9.81 24.20 7.20
CA LEU A 15 -8.68 23.92 6.32
C LEU A 15 -7.44 23.49 7.10
N PHE A 16 -7.13 24.14 8.23
CA PHE A 16 -6.03 23.73 9.11
C PHE A 16 -6.23 22.32 9.66
N LEU A 17 -7.46 22.00 10.10
CA LEU A 17 -7.79 20.66 10.59
C LEU A 17 -7.68 19.60 9.48
N LEU A 18 -8.18 19.88 8.28
CA LEU A 18 -8.06 18.96 7.15
C LEU A 18 -6.59 18.68 6.79
N ASN A 19 -5.72 19.69 6.79
CA ASN A 19 -4.29 19.49 6.55
C ASN A 19 -3.60 18.69 7.67
N ALA A 20 -4.01 18.86 8.94
CA ALA A 20 -3.47 18.10 10.07
C ALA A 20 -3.86 16.62 10.06
N PHE A 21 -5.06 16.29 9.55
CA PHE A 21 -5.57 14.92 9.48
C PHE A 21 -5.45 14.26 8.08
N ALA A 22 -4.87 14.94 7.09
CA ALA A 22 -4.69 14.40 5.73
C ALA A 22 -3.66 13.26 5.64
N ASN A 23 -2.88 13.01 6.70
CA ASN A 23 -1.87 11.95 6.71
C ASN A 23 -2.46 10.65 7.27
N GLY A 24 -3.09 9.85 6.41
CA GLY A 24 -3.56 8.53 6.83
C GLY A 24 -4.23 7.66 5.76
N ALA A 25 -4.44 8.17 4.54
CA ALA A 25 -5.05 7.40 3.46
C ALA A 25 -4.01 6.88 2.48
N GLU A 26 -2.99 6.19 2.96
CA GLU A 26 -2.13 5.37 2.10
C GLU A 26 -1.79 4.06 2.79
N THR A 27 -2.83 3.27 3.05
CA THR A 27 -2.68 1.82 2.93
C THR A 27 -3.04 1.47 1.50
N THR A 28 -2.16 1.77 0.54
CA THR A 28 -2.08 0.96 -0.68
C THR A 28 -1.61 -0.42 -0.22
N LYS A 29 -2.51 -1.16 0.43
CA LYS A 29 -2.37 -2.59 0.66
C LYS A 29 -2.42 -3.14 -0.75
N PHE A 30 -1.26 -3.24 -1.40
CA PHE A 30 -1.12 -3.91 -2.68
C PHE A 30 -1.88 -5.22 -2.52
N PRO A 31 -2.84 -5.52 -3.41
CA PRO A 31 -3.57 -6.76 -3.28
C PRO A 31 -2.53 -7.87 -3.21
N CYS A 32 -2.65 -8.74 -2.21
CA CYS A 32 -1.66 -9.77 -2.01
C CYS A 32 -1.96 -10.89 -3.00
N TYR A 33 -1.45 -10.77 -4.23
CA TYR A 33 -1.67 -11.75 -5.31
C TYR A 33 -0.38 -11.93 -6.10
N ASP A 34 -0.35 -12.98 -6.93
CA ASP A 34 0.78 -13.22 -7.83
C ASP A 34 0.55 -12.46 -9.15
N ALA A 35 1.22 -11.32 -9.33
CA ALA A 35 1.15 -10.55 -10.56
C ALA A 35 1.74 -11.29 -11.77
N GLY A 36 2.69 -12.21 -11.54
CA GLY A 36 3.25 -13.08 -12.59
C GLY A 36 2.36 -14.26 -12.97
N GLY A 37 1.28 -14.52 -12.22
CA GLY A 37 0.44 -15.70 -12.36
C GLY A 37 0.99 -16.94 -11.67
N GLU A 38 0.10 -17.86 -11.29
CA GLU A 38 0.43 -19.02 -10.44
C GLU A 38 1.52 -19.90 -11.06
N GLN A 39 1.43 -20.21 -12.35
CA GLN A 39 2.39 -21.09 -13.03
C GLN A 39 3.82 -20.53 -13.04
N PHE A 40 3.97 -19.21 -13.19
CA PHE A 40 5.27 -18.55 -13.15
C PHE A 40 5.91 -18.68 -11.76
N CYS A 41 5.10 -18.59 -10.70
CA CYS A 41 5.58 -18.56 -9.32
C CYS A 41 5.84 -19.95 -8.71
N LEU A 42 5.20 -21.01 -9.23
CA LEU A 42 5.39 -22.38 -8.74
C LEU A 42 6.81 -22.91 -8.94
N GLY A 43 7.43 -22.64 -10.10
CA GLY A 43 8.79 -23.08 -10.41
C GLY A 43 9.82 -22.53 -9.41
N PRO A 44 9.94 -21.20 -9.26
CA PRO A 44 10.84 -20.57 -8.29
C PRO A 44 10.55 -21.00 -6.83
N LYS A 45 9.27 -21.20 -6.47
CA LYS A 45 8.89 -21.72 -5.15
C LYS A 45 9.45 -23.13 -4.91
N HIS A 46 9.25 -24.05 -5.84
CA HIS A 46 9.78 -25.41 -5.72
C HIS A 46 11.32 -25.45 -5.74
N ALA A 47 11.94 -24.54 -6.48
CA ALA A 47 13.39 -24.34 -6.49
C ALA A 47 13.93 -23.60 -5.24
N ARG A 48 13.07 -23.23 -4.28
CA ARG A 48 13.42 -22.49 -3.05
C ARG A 48 14.09 -21.13 -3.32
N MET A 49 13.73 -20.48 -4.42
CA MET A 49 14.30 -19.20 -4.84
C MET A 49 13.63 -18.00 -4.17
N CYS A 50 12.43 -18.15 -3.59
CA CYS A 50 11.67 -17.05 -2.98
C CYS A 50 12.47 -16.21 -1.96
N ASN A 51 13.43 -16.83 -1.25
CA ASN A 51 14.27 -16.17 -0.24
C ASN A 51 15.70 -15.92 -0.72
N GLN A 52 16.02 -16.18 -1.99
CA GLN A 52 17.34 -15.89 -2.53
C GLN A 52 17.49 -14.38 -2.77
N PRO A 53 18.60 -13.74 -2.36
CA PRO A 53 18.79 -12.30 -2.51
C PRO A 53 18.59 -11.82 -3.95
N ASP A 54 19.09 -12.60 -4.91
CA ASP A 54 19.03 -12.28 -6.34
C ASP A 54 17.63 -12.42 -6.95
N PHE A 55 16.71 -13.11 -6.26
CA PHE A 55 15.34 -13.35 -6.72
C PHE A 55 14.28 -12.68 -5.83
N TYR A 56 14.66 -12.17 -4.65
CA TYR A 56 13.70 -11.65 -3.67
C TYR A 56 12.89 -10.48 -4.22
N ASN A 57 13.50 -9.57 -4.97
CA ASN A 57 12.81 -8.46 -5.64
C ASN A 57 11.76 -8.96 -6.65
N ILE A 58 12.06 -10.01 -7.41
CA ILE A 58 11.13 -10.63 -8.35
C ILE A 58 10.00 -11.32 -7.57
N ALA A 59 10.35 -12.05 -6.51
CA ALA A 59 9.39 -12.73 -5.65
C ALA A 59 8.42 -11.74 -5.01
N GLU A 60 8.93 -10.63 -4.47
CA GLU A 60 8.15 -9.57 -3.84
C GLU A 60 7.21 -8.87 -4.83
N THR A 61 7.66 -8.66 -6.07
CA THR A 61 6.88 -7.94 -7.09
C THR A 61 5.85 -8.83 -7.78
N TYR A 62 6.19 -10.08 -8.09
CA TYR A 62 5.38 -10.91 -8.98
C TYR A 62 4.78 -12.15 -8.31
N CYS A 63 5.36 -12.62 -7.21
CA CYS A 63 5.01 -13.89 -6.58
C CYS A 63 4.74 -13.75 -5.08
N SER A 64 4.30 -12.57 -4.66
CA SER A 64 4.23 -12.16 -3.26
C SER A 64 3.34 -13.11 -2.43
N LYS A 65 2.26 -13.63 -3.03
CA LYS A 65 1.35 -14.58 -2.40
C LYS A 65 1.94 -15.99 -2.39
N THR A 66 2.40 -16.48 -3.53
CA THR A 66 2.94 -17.85 -3.67
C THR A 66 4.18 -18.06 -2.82
N CYS A 67 5.06 -17.05 -2.74
CA CYS A 67 6.25 -17.03 -1.90
C CYS A 67 5.97 -16.69 -0.43
N GLY A 68 4.72 -16.36 -0.05
CA GLY A 68 4.34 -16.06 1.33
C GLY A 68 4.91 -14.75 1.89
N ILE A 69 5.33 -13.84 1.02
CA ILE A 69 5.87 -12.52 1.37
C ILE A 69 4.75 -11.61 1.89
N CYS A 70 3.56 -11.75 1.30
CA CYS A 70 2.35 -11.10 1.79
C CYS A 70 1.37 -12.15 2.33
N THR A 71 0.60 -11.75 3.34
CA THR A 71 -0.55 -12.52 3.83
C THR A 71 -1.81 -11.69 3.62
N GLN A 72 -2.79 -12.27 2.92
CA GLN A 72 -4.13 -11.68 2.82
C GLN A 72 -4.78 -11.73 4.21
N TRP A 73 -4.67 -10.64 4.97
CA TRP A 73 -5.51 -10.40 6.15
C TRP A 73 -6.84 -9.79 5.70
#